data_AF-A0A0D2F2E2-F1
#
_entry.id   AF-A0A0D2F2E2-F1
#
_cell.length_a   1.000
_cell.length_b   1.000
_cell.length_c   1.000
_cell.angle_alpha   90.00
_cell.angle_beta   90.00
_cell.angle_gamma   90.00
#
_symmetry.space_group_name_H-M   'P 1'
#
loop_
_entity.id
_entity.type
_entity.pdbx_description
1 polymer ?
#
loop_
_entity_poly.entity_id
_entity_poly.type
_entity_poly.pdbx_seq_one_letter_code
_entity_poly.pdbx_strand_id
1 'polypeptide(L)'
;MLRSPPQELSYHLQDSRDYHVDLDFQAKVIDQIAFSGVLPASTKQLRSGTGAVHRVTAHLPQDQTPPAEATVTMADGRAYPGLQQLASEMRGRMGGSVTDSPVAGNEARAMRVLEVMNDFRTLQLHISSLITRNEAHPPDQPSYYLDGYVVLRQCAAESQAILATHFNPGNIGLQAGQVDESEVTKATLQRIILDACTRRLQAHKIYLRASAAMRWVQMRIQLLRGEKPSQRHVNALRAIDQRLHQELSDITDDHVVSDLRNADRRKGYWLDEDPALERMLAWIRMQR
;
A
#
# COMPACT_ATOMS: atom_id res chain seq x y z
N MET A 1 -29.32 14.95 -36.47
CA MET A 1 -27.97 15.38 -36.04
C MET A 1 -27.49 14.41 -34.97
N LEU A 2 -26.70 13.42 -35.39
CA LEU A 2 -26.11 12.39 -34.53
C LEU A 2 -24.90 13.00 -33.81
N ARG A 3 -24.90 13.04 -32.48
CA ARG A 3 -23.69 13.32 -31.68
C ARG A 3 -22.85 12.06 -31.67
N SER A 4 -21.62 12.16 -32.18
CA SER A 4 -20.60 11.13 -32.08
C SER A 4 -20.30 10.79 -30.62
N PRO A 5 -20.00 9.52 -30.29
CA PRO A 5 -19.53 9.14 -28.95
C PRO A 5 -18.14 9.73 -28.67
N PRO A 6 -17.79 9.99 -27.40
CA PRO A 6 -16.47 10.46 -27.03
C PRO A 6 -15.41 9.41 -27.38
N GLN A 7 -14.28 9.86 -27.92
CA GLN A 7 -13.15 9.03 -28.32
C GLN A 7 -12.71 8.11 -27.17
N GLU A 8 -12.69 6.82 -27.45
CA GLU A 8 -12.16 5.78 -26.58
C GLU A 8 -10.71 6.11 -26.22
N LEU A 9 -10.44 6.36 -24.93
CA LEU A 9 -9.13 6.15 -24.36
C LEU A 9 -8.86 4.65 -24.41
N SER A 10 -8.25 4.21 -25.50
CA SER A 10 -7.64 2.89 -25.63
C SER A 10 -6.54 2.76 -24.58
N TYR A 11 -6.92 2.34 -23.38
CA TYR A 11 -5.98 1.81 -22.41
C TYR A 11 -5.58 0.43 -22.92
N HIS A 12 -4.56 0.39 -23.78
CA HIS A 12 -3.75 -0.81 -23.91
C HIS A 12 -3.30 -1.20 -22.50
N LEU A 13 -3.80 -2.33 -22.02
CA LEU A 13 -3.18 -3.10 -20.94
C LEU A 13 -1.78 -3.49 -21.43
N GLN A 14 -0.85 -2.56 -21.35
CA GLN A 14 0.55 -2.77 -21.61
C GLN A 14 1.06 -3.69 -20.50
N ASP A 15 1.46 -4.87 -20.95
CA ASP A 15 2.22 -5.93 -20.30
C ASP A 15 2.11 -6.02 -18.76
N SER A 16 1.52 -7.12 -18.28
CA SER A 16 1.49 -7.54 -16.87
C SER A 16 2.88 -7.76 -16.24
N ARG A 17 3.95 -7.36 -16.93
CA ARG A 17 5.37 -7.50 -16.55
C ARG A 17 5.95 -6.26 -15.87
N ASP A 18 5.27 -5.12 -15.89
CA ASP A 18 5.80 -3.83 -15.40
C ASP A 18 5.29 -3.42 -14.00
N TYR A 19 4.81 -4.35 -13.17
CA TYR A 19 4.63 -4.08 -11.73
C TYR A 19 5.99 -4.06 -11.01
N HIS A 20 6.82 -3.07 -11.34
CA HIS A 20 8.05 -2.82 -10.62
C HIS A 20 7.67 -2.16 -9.29
N VAL A 21 7.82 -2.89 -8.18
CA VAL A 21 7.77 -2.30 -6.84
C VAL A 21 8.80 -1.16 -6.82
N ASP A 22 8.38 0.04 -6.41
CA ASP A 22 9.22 1.25 -6.39
C ASP A 22 10.38 1.09 -5.40
N LEU A 23 11.42 0.39 -5.87
CA LEU A 23 12.70 0.19 -5.19
C LEU A 23 13.47 1.51 -5.11
N ASP A 24 13.19 2.47 -6.01
CA ASP A 24 13.88 3.75 -6.09
C ASP A 24 13.46 4.70 -4.97
N PHE A 25 12.18 4.79 -4.63
CA PHE A 25 11.74 5.54 -3.44
C PHE A 25 12.27 4.91 -2.16
N GLN A 26 12.24 3.58 -2.04
CA GLN A 26 12.79 2.90 -0.86
C GLN A 26 14.31 3.12 -0.73
N ALA A 27 15.06 3.00 -1.82
CA ALA A 27 16.49 3.29 -1.83
C ALA A 27 16.78 4.74 -1.46
N LYS A 28 16.04 5.72 -2.02
CA LYS A 28 16.20 7.14 -1.70
C LYS A 28 15.88 7.46 -0.25
N VAL A 29 14.85 6.85 0.34
CA VAL A 29 14.53 7.07 1.76
C VAL A 29 15.56 6.41 2.67
N ILE A 30 16.01 5.19 2.34
CA ILE A 30 17.10 4.54 3.08
C ILE A 30 18.38 5.38 2.99
N ASP A 31 18.72 5.89 1.81
CA ASP A 31 19.86 6.79 1.60
C ASP A 31 19.69 8.09 2.38
N GLN A 32 18.49 8.67 2.44
CA GLN A 32 18.21 9.88 3.21
C GLN A 32 18.33 9.65 4.73
N ILE A 33 17.84 8.52 5.23
CA ILE A 33 17.99 8.14 6.64
C ILE A 33 19.46 7.85 6.96
N ALA A 34 20.19 7.18 6.06
CA ALA A 34 21.62 6.92 6.23
C ALA A 34 22.46 8.21 6.18
N PHE A 35 22.12 9.15 5.31
CA PHE A 35 22.80 10.44 5.18
C PHE A 35 22.56 11.36 6.39
N SER A 36 21.41 11.23 7.06
CA SER A 36 21.09 11.98 8.29
C SER A 36 21.90 11.58 9.54
N GLY A 37 22.82 10.61 9.42
CA GLY A 37 23.66 10.16 10.53
C GLY A 37 22.93 9.33 11.59
N VAL A 38 21.64 9.05 11.40
CA VAL A 38 20.80 8.26 12.32
C VAL A 38 21.13 6.76 12.26
N LEU A 39 21.77 6.28 11.18
CA LEU A 39 22.21 4.88 11.05
C LEU A 39 23.72 4.73 11.31
N PRO A 40 24.16 3.62 11.95
CA PRO A 40 25.58 3.34 12.11
C PRO A 40 26.27 3.09 10.76
N ALA A 41 27.55 3.46 10.64
CA ALA A 41 28.34 3.35 9.40
C ALA A 41 28.41 1.95 8.77
N SER A 42 28.06 0.90 9.52
CA SER A 42 27.98 -0.50 9.09
C SER A 42 26.84 -0.79 8.09
N THR A 43 25.81 0.06 7.97
CA THR A 43 24.76 -0.08 6.94
C THR A 43 25.24 0.25 5.52
N LYS A 44 26.44 0.85 5.37
CA LYS A 44 27.06 1.12 4.05
C LYS A 44 27.36 -0.15 3.25
N GLN A 45 27.27 -1.35 3.84
CA GLN A 45 27.45 -2.63 3.16
C GLN A 45 26.20 -3.18 2.44
N LEU A 46 25.01 -2.56 2.58
CA LEU A 46 23.85 -2.89 1.74
C LEU A 46 23.99 -2.43 0.27
N ARG A 47 25.12 -1.79 -0.07
CA ARG A 47 25.46 -1.27 -1.42
C ARG A 47 25.67 -2.31 -2.52
N SER A 48 25.76 -3.62 -2.24
CA SER A 48 26.23 -4.62 -3.23
C SER A 48 25.31 -5.81 -3.49
N GLY A 49 24.03 -5.73 -3.16
CA GLY A 49 23.07 -6.82 -3.33
C GLY A 49 22.28 -6.83 -4.64
N THR A 50 22.82 -6.32 -5.74
CA THR A 50 22.21 -6.46 -7.07
C THR A 50 22.65 -7.77 -7.71
N GLY A 51 21.75 -8.76 -7.73
CA GLY A 51 21.84 -9.89 -8.67
C GLY A 51 21.69 -11.28 -8.05
N ALA A 52 20.45 -11.74 -7.90
CA ALA A 52 20.09 -13.15 -8.07
C ALA A 52 18.57 -13.30 -8.18
N VAL A 53 18.08 -13.48 -9.41
CA VAL A 53 16.70 -13.92 -9.67
C VAL A 53 16.63 -15.39 -9.27
N HIS A 54 15.92 -15.72 -8.20
CA HIS A 54 15.52 -17.10 -7.90
C HIS A 54 14.01 -17.24 -8.07
N ARG A 55 13.65 -18.03 -9.08
CA ARG A 55 12.28 -18.43 -9.44
C ARG A 55 11.78 -19.39 -8.37
N VAL A 56 10.84 -18.97 -7.54
CA VAL A 56 10.15 -19.84 -6.57
C VAL A 56 8.74 -20.12 -7.08
N THR A 57 8.54 -21.33 -7.59
CA THR A 57 7.23 -21.89 -7.92
C THR A 57 6.62 -22.43 -6.63
N ALA A 58 5.60 -21.76 -6.08
CA ALA A 58 4.86 -22.26 -4.92
C ALA A 58 3.50 -22.82 -5.37
N HIS A 59 3.36 -24.14 -5.27
CA HIS A 59 2.10 -24.86 -5.35
C HIS A 59 1.47 -24.83 -3.95
N LEU A 60 0.20 -24.40 -3.83
CA LEU A 60 -0.54 -24.48 -2.58
C LEU A 60 -1.93 -25.13 -2.83
N PRO A 61 -2.44 -25.94 -1.87
CA PRO A 61 -3.56 -26.84 -2.09
C PRO A 61 -4.91 -26.12 -1.92
N GLN A 62 -5.89 -26.55 -2.71
CA GLN A 62 -7.30 -26.19 -2.57
C GLN A 62 -7.91 -26.99 -1.41
N ASP A 63 -8.25 -26.35 -0.30
CA ASP A 63 -9.54 -26.48 0.39
C ASP A 63 -9.54 -25.67 1.70
N GLN A 64 -10.38 -24.64 1.80
CA GLN A 64 -10.97 -24.11 3.03
C GLN A 64 -11.75 -22.81 2.74
N THR A 65 -13.04 -22.81 3.06
CA THR A 65 -13.89 -21.61 3.13
C THR A 65 -13.68 -20.92 4.49
N PRO A 66 -13.41 -19.61 4.57
CA PRO A 66 -13.36 -18.91 5.85
C PRO A 66 -14.70 -18.23 6.20
N PRO A 67 -15.00 -18.06 7.50
CA PRO A 67 -16.29 -17.57 7.99
C PRO A 67 -16.45 -16.05 7.88
N ALA A 68 -17.70 -15.61 7.97
CA ALA A 68 -18.13 -14.23 7.98
C ALA A 68 -17.76 -13.54 9.30
N GLU A 69 -16.61 -12.86 9.32
CA GLU A 69 -16.23 -11.71 10.17
C GLU A 69 -14.73 -11.45 9.91
N ALA A 70 -14.41 -10.76 8.82
CA ALA A 70 -13.02 -10.50 8.45
C ALA A 70 -12.47 -9.33 9.27
N THR A 71 -12.09 -9.59 10.52
CA THR A 71 -10.99 -8.85 11.14
C THR A 71 -9.75 -9.20 10.32
N VAL A 72 -9.36 -8.31 9.40
CA VAL A 72 -8.23 -8.54 8.47
C VAL A 72 -6.94 -8.59 9.28
N THR A 73 -6.61 -9.79 9.74
CA THR A 73 -5.32 -10.09 10.32
C THR A 73 -4.40 -10.33 9.13
N MET A 74 -3.60 -9.32 8.78
CA MET A 74 -2.59 -9.41 7.71
C MET A 74 -1.57 -10.48 8.10
N ALA A 75 -1.82 -11.73 7.71
CA ALA A 75 -0.98 -12.87 7.98
C ALA A 75 0.18 -12.96 6.97
N ASP A 76 1.39 -13.08 7.52
CA ASP A 76 2.67 -13.43 6.93
C ASP A 76 3.20 -12.56 5.78
N GLY A 77 3.54 -11.32 6.16
CA GLY A 77 4.54 -10.52 5.47
C GLY A 77 5.94 -11.13 5.59
N ARG A 78 6.38 -11.85 4.56
CA ARG A 78 7.82 -12.09 4.36
C ARG A 78 8.46 -10.77 3.92
N ALA A 79 8.97 -10.04 4.90
CA ALA A 79 9.72 -8.81 4.69
C ALA A 79 11.08 -9.07 4.04
N TYR A 80 11.72 -8.01 3.54
CA TYR A 80 13.15 -8.06 3.22
C TYR A 80 13.94 -8.31 4.52
N PRO A 81 14.84 -9.31 4.56
CA PRO A 81 15.63 -9.61 5.74
C PRO A 81 16.38 -8.38 6.27
N GLY A 82 16.90 -7.53 5.38
CA GLY A 82 17.69 -6.35 5.76
C GLY A 82 16.90 -5.26 6.51
N LEU A 83 15.63 -5.02 6.17
CA LEU A 83 14.81 -4.00 6.84
C LEU A 83 14.30 -4.49 8.20
N GLN A 84 13.91 -5.77 8.30
CA GLN A 84 13.54 -6.37 9.57
C GLN A 84 14.72 -6.49 10.53
N GLN A 85 15.90 -6.82 10.01
CA GLN A 85 17.12 -6.90 10.79
C GLN A 85 17.52 -5.53 11.32
N LEU A 86 17.51 -4.50 10.48
CA LEU A 86 17.77 -3.11 10.89
C LEU A 86 16.77 -2.62 11.94
N ALA A 87 15.48 -2.92 11.73
CA ALA A 87 14.42 -2.57 12.67
C ALA A 87 14.60 -3.28 14.03
N SER A 88 15.05 -4.53 14.02
CA SER A 88 15.34 -5.31 15.23
C SER A 88 16.56 -4.76 15.98
N GLU A 89 17.62 -4.39 15.26
CA GLU A 89 18.84 -3.79 15.82
C GLU A 89 18.56 -2.45 16.50
N MET A 90 17.75 -1.59 15.87
CA MET A 90 17.36 -0.31 16.45
C MET A 90 16.42 -0.48 17.65
N ARG A 91 15.49 -1.44 17.62
CA ARG A 91 14.60 -1.75 18.75
C ARG A 91 15.38 -2.22 19.99
N GLY A 92 16.48 -2.94 19.80
CA GLY A 92 17.38 -3.32 20.90
C GLY A 92 18.06 -2.14 21.61
N ARG A 93 18.18 -0.98 20.93
CA ARG A 93 18.78 0.24 21.50
C ARG A 93 17.77 1.16 22.20
N MET A 94 16.50 1.13 21.79
CA MET A 94 15.42 1.96 22.36
C MET A 94 14.84 1.44 23.69
N GLY A 95 15.48 0.48 24.36
CA GLY A 95 15.04 -0.03 25.68
C GLY A 95 15.16 0.95 26.86
N GLY A 96 15.55 2.21 26.61
CA GLY A 96 15.62 3.30 27.59
C GLY A 96 14.61 4.41 27.28
N SER A 97 14.15 5.11 28.32
CA SER A 97 13.14 6.18 28.25
C SER A 97 13.37 7.15 27.08
N VAL A 98 12.46 7.13 26.10
CA VAL A 98 12.53 7.88 24.82
C VAL A 98 12.35 9.41 25.01
N THR A 99 11.99 9.87 26.22
CA THR A 99 11.36 11.19 26.40
C THR A 99 12.30 12.40 26.45
N ASP A 100 13.61 12.26 26.66
CA ASP A 100 14.48 13.44 26.91
C ASP A 100 15.71 13.58 25.99
N SER A 101 15.93 12.68 25.02
CA SER A 101 17.08 12.76 24.10
C SER A 101 16.67 13.04 22.65
N PRO A 102 17.17 14.12 22.01
CA PRO A 102 16.94 14.41 20.59
C PRO A 102 17.35 13.27 19.66
N VAL A 103 18.39 12.50 20.06
CA VAL A 103 18.88 11.33 19.31
C VAL A 103 17.87 10.18 19.38
N ALA A 104 17.35 9.86 20.57
CA ALA A 104 16.37 8.79 20.75
C ALA A 104 15.06 9.08 20.00
N GLY A 105 14.62 10.34 19.97
CA GLY A 105 13.45 10.74 19.18
C GLY A 105 13.66 10.59 17.66
N ASN A 106 14.84 10.91 17.15
CA ASN A 106 15.15 10.72 15.72
C ASN A 106 15.30 9.24 15.35
N GLU A 107 15.84 8.40 16.24
CA GLU A 107 15.84 6.94 16.06
C GLU A 107 14.42 6.38 16.02
N ALA A 108 13.52 6.81 16.91
CA ALA A 108 12.11 6.40 16.90
C ALA A 108 11.40 6.80 15.60
N ARG A 109 11.64 8.02 15.09
CA ARG A 109 11.10 8.48 13.80
C ARG A 109 11.65 7.67 12.63
N ALA A 110 12.95 7.41 12.58
CA ALA A 110 13.55 6.59 11.53
C ALA A 110 12.98 5.17 11.55
N MET A 111 12.82 4.58 12.74
CA MET A 111 12.14 3.30 12.91
C MET A 111 10.72 3.32 12.37
N ARG A 112 9.95 4.37 12.69
CA ARG A 112 8.58 4.51 12.19
C ARG A 112 8.52 4.58 10.67
N VAL A 113 9.46 5.30 10.03
CA VAL A 113 9.56 5.33 8.57
C VAL A 113 9.75 3.92 8.01
N LEU A 114 10.69 3.14 8.57
CA LEU A 114 10.95 1.78 8.09
C LEU A 114 9.71 0.88 8.21
N GLU A 115 9.01 0.95 9.34
CA GLU A 115 7.79 0.18 9.60
C GLU A 115 6.69 0.51 8.58
N VAL A 116 6.41 1.80 8.36
CA VAL A 116 5.36 2.26 7.43
C VAL A 116 5.70 1.90 5.99
N MET A 117 6.96 2.06 5.58
CA MET A 117 7.41 1.73 4.22
C MET A 117 7.40 0.23 3.94
N ASN A 118 7.70 -0.59 4.94
CA ASN A 118 7.57 -2.04 4.82
C ASN A 118 6.09 -2.43 4.63
N ASP A 119 5.19 -1.87 5.44
CA ASP A 119 3.76 -2.16 5.31
C ASP A 119 3.19 -1.66 3.96
N PHE A 120 3.61 -0.50 3.48
CA PHE A 120 3.27 -0.03 2.13
C PHE A 120 3.73 -1.01 1.04
N ARG A 121 4.95 -1.52 1.13
CA ARG A 121 5.47 -2.53 0.18
C ARG A 121 4.64 -3.81 0.21
N THR A 122 4.30 -4.31 1.40
CA THR A 122 3.45 -5.49 1.56
C THR A 122 2.09 -5.28 0.89
N LEU A 123 1.48 -4.11 1.07
CA LEU A 123 0.22 -3.75 0.40
C LEU A 123 0.37 -3.77 -1.13
N GLN A 124 1.45 -3.21 -1.69
CA GLN A 124 1.70 -3.23 -3.13
C GLN A 124 1.78 -4.66 -3.68
N LEU A 125 2.46 -5.58 -2.97
CA LEU A 125 2.53 -6.98 -3.36
C LEU A 125 1.14 -7.65 -3.36
N HIS A 126 0.32 -7.39 -2.34
CA HIS A 126 -1.03 -7.93 -2.27
C HIS A 126 -1.95 -7.36 -3.35
N ILE A 127 -1.90 -6.05 -3.61
CA ILE A 127 -2.65 -5.40 -4.68
C ILE A 127 -2.29 -6.02 -6.03
N SER A 128 -0.99 -6.14 -6.33
CA SER A 128 -0.50 -6.77 -7.56
C SER A 128 -1.00 -8.22 -7.68
N SER A 129 -0.93 -9.00 -6.60
CA SER A 129 -1.43 -10.37 -6.58
C SER A 129 -2.94 -10.48 -6.83
N LEU A 130 -3.75 -9.49 -6.44
CA LEU A 130 -5.18 -9.50 -6.71
C LEU A 130 -5.48 -9.14 -8.16
N ILE A 131 -4.83 -8.11 -8.69
CA ILE A 131 -5.13 -7.52 -9.99
C ILE A 131 -4.56 -8.35 -11.15
N THR A 132 -3.46 -9.06 -10.94
CA THR A 132 -2.82 -9.89 -11.98
C THR A 132 -3.43 -11.28 -12.13
N ARG A 133 -4.34 -11.67 -11.23
CA ARG A 133 -5.07 -12.94 -11.33
C ARG A 133 -5.84 -13.02 -12.64
N ASN A 134 -5.92 -14.21 -13.21
CA ASN A 134 -6.65 -14.41 -14.46
C ASN A 134 -8.13 -14.02 -14.31
N GLU A 135 -8.74 -14.34 -13.16
CA GLU A 135 -10.13 -14.01 -12.87
C GLU A 135 -10.40 -12.51 -12.77
N ALA A 136 -9.37 -11.70 -12.49
CA ALA A 136 -9.49 -10.24 -12.44
C ALA A 136 -9.71 -9.61 -13.83
N HIS A 137 -9.53 -10.38 -14.90
CA HIS A 137 -9.74 -9.95 -16.27
C HIS A 137 -11.14 -10.36 -16.74
N PRO A 138 -11.90 -9.45 -17.39
CA PRO A 138 -13.20 -9.78 -17.95
C PRO A 138 -13.08 -10.90 -19.00
N PRO A 139 -13.92 -11.95 -18.95
CA PRO A 139 -13.87 -13.05 -19.92
C PRO A 139 -14.40 -12.66 -21.31
N ASP A 140 -15.18 -11.59 -21.40
CA ASP A 140 -15.80 -11.11 -22.63
C ASP A 140 -16.05 -9.58 -22.60
N GLN A 141 -16.38 -9.03 -23.77
CA GLN A 141 -16.60 -7.59 -23.94
C GLN A 141 -17.77 -7.06 -23.10
N PRO A 142 -18.93 -7.73 -22.97
CA PRO A 142 -19.99 -7.29 -22.06
C PRO A 142 -19.54 -7.21 -20.60
N SER A 143 -18.76 -8.20 -20.14
CA SER A 143 -18.28 -8.28 -18.76
C SER A 143 -17.30 -7.15 -18.42
N TYR A 144 -16.66 -6.54 -19.42
CA TYR A 144 -15.75 -5.42 -19.24
C TYR A 144 -16.36 -4.25 -18.46
N TYR A 145 -17.67 -4.02 -18.65
CA TYR A 145 -18.39 -2.89 -18.03
C TYR A 145 -19.09 -3.25 -16.71
N LEU A 146 -18.95 -4.49 -16.23
CA LEU A 146 -19.51 -4.86 -14.93
C LEU A 146 -18.72 -4.23 -13.79
N ASP A 147 -19.43 -3.80 -12.75
CA ASP A 147 -18.90 -2.94 -11.68
C ASP A 147 -17.62 -3.49 -11.04
N GLY A 148 -17.58 -4.78 -10.71
CA GLY A 148 -16.38 -5.37 -10.09
C GLY A 148 -15.15 -5.30 -10.99
N TYR A 149 -15.31 -5.49 -12.30
CA TYR A 149 -14.21 -5.37 -13.26
C TYR A 149 -13.79 -3.91 -13.48
N VAL A 150 -14.73 -2.97 -13.45
CA VAL A 150 -14.41 -1.53 -13.47
C VAL A 150 -13.59 -1.15 -12.24
N VAL A 151 -13.99 -1.62 -11.06
CA VAL A 151 -13.28 -1.36 -9.80
C VAL A 151 -11.87 -1.95 -9.82
N LEU A 152 -11.68 -3.17 -10.33
CA LEU A 152 -10.35 -3.79 -10.44
C LEU A 152 -9.41 -2.99 -11.35
N ARG A 153 -9.89 -2.55 -12.52
CA ARG A 153 -9.08 -1.71 -13.41
C ARG A 153 -8.76 -0.35 -12.78
N GLN A 154 -9.71 0.25 -12.08
CA GLN A 154 -9.48 1.50 -11.35
C GLN A 154 -8.42 1.30 -10.25
N CYS A 155 -8.48 0.20 -9.50
CA CYS A 155 -7.46 -0.15 -8.50
C CYS A 155 -6.08 -0.34 -9.15
N ALA A 156 -6.01 -0.91 -10.36
CA ALA A 156 -4.76 -1.06 -11.09
C ALA A 156 -4.14 0.30 -11.45
N ALA A 157 -4.95 1.20 -12.02
CA ALA A 157 -4.52 2.54 -12.39
C ALA A 157 -4.10 3.36 -11.16
N GLU A 158 -4.89 3.32 -10.08
CA GLU A 158 -4.56 4.02 -8.82
C GLU A 158 -3.29 3.47 -8.17
N SER A 159 -3.08 2.15 -8.19
CA SER A 159 -1.88 1.53 -7.63
C SER A 159 -0.62 2.01 -8.38
N GLN A 160 -0.69 2.08 -9.71
CA GLN A 160 0.39 2.59 -10.53
C GLN A 160 0.63 4.09 -10.30
N ALA A 161 -0.43 4.89 -10.15
CA ALA A 161 -0.31 6.32 -9.87
C ALA A 161 0.43 6.61 -8.54
N ILE A 162 0.18 5.82 -7.49
CA ILE A 162 0.89 5.98 -6.21
C ILE A 162 2.38 5.69 -6.36
N LEU A 163 2.76 4.70 -7.17
CA LEU A 163 4.16 4.37 -7.45
C LEU A 163 4.83 5.45 -8.31
N ALA A 164 4.12 6.01 -9.29
CA ALA A 164 4.62 7.09 -10.14
C ALA A 164 4.76 8.44 -9.40
N THR A 165 4.15 8.58 -8.22
CA THR A 165 4.24 9.81 -7.44
C THR A 165 5.65 10.00 -6.90
N HIS A 166 6.36 11.02 -7.39
CA HIS A 166 7.70 11.34 -6.90
C HIS A 166 7.67 11.88 -5.48
N PHE A 167 8.59 11.39 -4.64
CA PHE A 167 8.85 12.04 -3.36
C PHE A 167 9.55 13.38 -3.59
N ASN A 168 8.85 14.46 -3.26
CA ASN A 168 9.44 15.78 -3.17
C ASN A 168 9.38 16.23 -1.70
N PRO A 169 10.48 16.10 -0.93
CA PRO A 169 10.50 16.55 0.45
C PRO A 169 10.28 18.07 0.58
N GLY A 170 10.24 18.82 -0.53
CA GLY A 170 10.30 20.27 -0.52
C GLY A 170 11.69 20.72 -0.08
N ASN A 171 12.12 21.89 -0.55
CA ASN A 171 13.28 22.52 0.05
C ASN A 171 12.85 22.93 1.46
N ILE A 172 13.38 22.26 2.49
CA ILE A 172 13.18 22.71 3.86
C ILE A 172 13.85 24.08 3.89
N GLY A 173 13.06 25.16 3.91
CA GLY A 173 13.52 26.55 3.91
C GLY A 173 14.29 26.96 5.18
N LEU A 174 14.90 26.00 5.87
CA LEU A 174 15.85 26.20 6.94
C LEU A 174 17.17 26.64 6.29
N GLN A 175 17.44 27.94 6.37
CA GLN A 175 18.73 28.52 6.05
C GLN A 175 19.80 27.73 6.83
N ALA A 176 20.64 26.99 6.11
CA ALA A 176 21.77 26.27 6.68
C ALA A 176 22.68 27.28 7.40
N GLY A 177 22.63 27.27 8.74
CA GLY A 177 23.45 28.16 9.57
C GLY A 177 22.82 28.68 10.86
N GLN A 178 21.49 28.60 11.05
CA GLN A 178 20.84 29.12 12.27
C GLN A 178 20.01 28.11 13.08
N VAL A 179 19.85 26.86 12.63
CA VAL A 179 19.04 25.84 13.31
C VAL A 179 19.87 24.60 13.58
N ASP A 180 19.71 24.04 14.79
CA ASP A 180 20.39 22.81 15.20
C ASP A 180 20.13 21.67 14.20
N GLU A 181 21.19 20.97 13.82
CA GLU A 181 21.17 19.84 12.86
C GLU A 181 20.16 18.76 13.26
N SER A 182 19.92 18.58 14.57
CA SER A 182 18.94 17.66 15.12
C SER A 182 17.48 18.05 14.77
N GLU A 183 17.15 19.35 14.80
CA GLU A 183 15.80 19.83 14.46
C GLU A 183 15.55 19.81 12.95
N VAL A 184 16.58 20.05 12.13
CA VAL A 184 16.52 19.82 10.67
C VAL A 184 16.24 18.36 10.36
N THR A 185 16.93 17.44 11.05
CA THR A 185 16.76 15.99 10.90
C THR A 185 15.36 15.55 11.31
N LYS A 186 14.88 16.04 12.45
CA LYS A 186 13.51 15.80 12.93
C LYS A 186 12.46 16.27 11.91
N ALA A 187 12.57 17.50 11.41
CA ALA A 187 11.63 18.02 10.42
C ALA A 187 11.64 17.20 9.13
N THR A 188 12.82 16.76 8.69
CA THR A 188 12.98 15.86 7.54
C THR A 188 12.27 14.53 7.76
N LEU A 189 12.52 13.87 8.89
CA LEU A 189 11.91 12.58 9.23
C LEU A 189 10.39 12.68 9.37
N GLN A 190 9.86 13.72 10.02
CA GLN A 190 8.42 13.94 10.12
C GLN A 190 7.75 14.11 8.75
N ARG A 191 8.45 14.74 7.79
CA ARG A 191 7.95 14.90 6.43
C ARG A 191 7.96 13.59 5.64
N ILE A 192 8.99 12.76 5.84
CA ILE A 192 9.05 11.40 5.29
C ILE A 192 7.92 10.54 5.88
N ILE A 193 7.70 10.60 7.20
CA ILE A 193 6.59 9.88 7.87
C ILE A 193 5.25 10.30 7.28
N LEU A 194 5.02 11.60 7.06
CA LEU A 194 3.79 12.09 6.44
C LEU A 194 3.56 11.49 5.04
N ASP A 195 4.57 11.53 4.18
CA ASP A 195 4.45 10.97 2.82
C ASP A 195 4.25 9.45 2.87
N ALA A 196 5.03 8.73 3.66
CA ALA A 196 4.94 7.28 3.80
C ALA A 196 3.58 6.83 4.35
N CYS A 197 3.06 7.51 5.39
CA CYS A 197 1.74 7.21 5.95
C CYS A 197 0.63 7.48 4.94
N THR A 198 0.77 8.55 4.15
CA THR A 198 -0.19 8.90 3.10
C THR A 198 -0.24 7.83 2.01
N ARG A 199 0.92 7.38 1.52
CA ARG A 199 1.00 6.29 0.53
C ARG A 199 0.44 4.98 1.08
N ARG A 200 0.73 4.66 2.35
CA ARG A 200 0.17 3.47 3.03
C ARG A 200 -1.36 3.55 3.13
N LEU A 201 -1.91 4.71 3.50
CA LEU A 201 -3.36 4.95 3.54
C LEU A 201 -4.00 4.71 2.17
N GLN A 202 -3.46 5.32 1.12
CA GLN A 202 -3.98 5.15 -0.24
C GLN A 202 -3.87 3.70 -0.72
N ALA A 203 -2.74 3.04 -0.49
CA ALA A 203 -2.54 1.63 -0.85
C ALA A 203 -3.51 0.70 -0.10
N HIS A 204 -3.73 0.92 1.20
CA HIS A 204 -4.65 0.09 1.97
C HIS A 204 -6.08 0.23 1.45
N LYS A 205 -6.50 1.46 1.09
CA LYS A 205 -7.79 1.71 0.46
C LYS A 205 -7.94 0.97 -0.87
N ILE A 206 -6.93 1.02 -1.72
CA ILE A 206 -6.91 0.27 -2.99
C ILE A 206 -6.98 -1.23 -2.74
N TYR A 207 -6.20 -1.74 -1.78
CA TYR A 207 -6.21 -3.15 -1.41
C TYR A 207 -7.59 -3.63 -0.98
N LEU A 208 -8.30 -2.87 -0.13
CA LEU A 208 -9.64 -3.23 0.32
C LEU A 208 -10.64 -3.24 -0.86
N ARG A 209 -10.59 -2.23 -1.73
CA ARG A 209 -11.44 -2.15 -2.93
C ARG A 209 -11.18 -3.30 -3.90
N ALA A 210 -9.92 -3.60 -4.19
CA ALA A 210 -9.53 -4.71 -5.04
C ALA A 210 -9.97 -6.06 -4.43
N SER A 211 -9.85 -6.22 -3.11
CA SER A 211 -10.28 -7.42 -2.40
C SER A 211 -11.80 -7.62 -2.48
N ALA A 212 -12.59 -6.56 -2.29
CA ALA A 212 -14.05 -6.58 -2.43
C ALA A 212 -14.47 -6.96 -3.86
N ALA A 213 -13.83 -6.35 -4.87
CA ALA A 213 -14.10 -6.67 -6.27
C ALA A 213 -13.68 -8.11 -6.63
N MET A 214 -12.58 -8.63 -6.09
CA MET A 214 -12.20 -10.04 -6.29
C MET A 214 -13.19 -11.01 -5.65
N ARG A 215 -13.72 -10.71 -4.45
CA ARG A 215 -14.81 -11.50 -3.85
C ARG A 215 -16.05 -11.49 -4.75
N TRP A 216 -16.40 -10.33 -5.30
CA TRP A 216 -17.49 -10.20 -6.27
C TRP A 216 -17.28 -11.10 -7.50
N VAL A 217 -16.08 -11.12 -8.08
CA VAL A 217 -15.73 -12.00 -9.20
C VAL A 217 -15.91 -13.47 -8.80
N GLN A 218 -15.38 -13.87 -7.65
CA GLN A 218 -15.45 -15.24 -7.16
C GLN A 218 -16.90 -15.70 -6.96
N MET A 219 -17.74 -14.87 -6.34
CA MET A 219 -19.16 -15.18 -6.15
C MET A 219 -19.89 -15.36 -7.48
N ARG A 220 -19.59 -14.54 -8.49
CA ARG A 220 -20.20 -14.68 -9.83
C ARG A 220 -19.73 -15.94 -10.55
N ILE A 221 -18.44 -16.27 -10.47
CA ILE A 221 -17.90 -17.52 -11.03
C ILE A 221 -18.57 -18.73 -10.38
N GLN A 222 -18.72 -18.74 -9.06
CA GLN A 222 -19.36 -19.83 -8.31
C GLN A 222 -20.85 -19.97 -8.62
N LEU A 223 -21.56 -18.85 -8.80
CA LEU A 223 -22.97 -18.84 -9.14
C LEU A 223 -23.22 -19.32 -10.57
N LEU A 224 -22.41 -18.84 -11.52
CA LEU A 224 -22.59 -19.12 -12.94
C LEU A 224 -22.02 -20.47 -13.37
N ARG A 225 -20.97 -20.97 -12.70
CA ARG A 225 -20.32 -22.26 -13.01
C ARG A 225 -19.97 -22.45 -14.50
N GLY A 226 -19.58 -21.37 -15.17
CA GLY A 226 -19.25 -21.35 -16.60
C GLY A 226 -20.45 -21.13 -17.53
N GLU A 227 -21.68 -21.09 -17.01
CA GLU A 227 -22.86 -20.77 -17.78
C GLU A 227 -23.02 -19.25 -18.00
N LYS A 228 -23.76 -18.88 -19.04
CA LYS A 228 -24.10 -17.48 -19.26
C LYS A 228 -25.18 -17.01 -18.25
N PRO A 229 -25.16 -15.73 -17.83
CA PRO A 229 -26.25 -15.14 -17.07
C PRO A 229 -27.61 -15.37 -17.76
N SER A 230 -28.62 -15.78 -17.00
CA SER A 230 -29.96 -16.07 -17.48
C SER A 230 -31.00 -15.74 -16.40
N GLN A 231 -32.29 -15.84 -16.71
CA GLN A 231 -33.37 -15.43 -15.82
C GLN A 231 -33.31 -16.08 -14.43
N ARG A 232 -32.83 -17.33 -14.34
CA ARG A 232 -32.65 -18.03 -13.05
C ARG A 232 -31.57 -17.42 -12.15
N HIS A 233 -30.61 -16.68 -12.73
CA HIS A 233 -29.48 -16.10 -11.99
C HIS A 233 -29.75 -14.65 -11.56
N VAL A 234 -30.75 -13.97 -12.12
CA VAL A 234 -30.92 -12.50 -12.01
C VAL A 234 -30.96 -12.03 -10.56
N ASN A 235 -31.73 -12.67 -9.68
CA ASN A 235 -31.85 -12.24 -8.29
C ASN A 235 -30.54 -12.46 -7.51
N ALA A 236 -29.85 -13.57 -7.75
CA ALA A 236 -28.59 -13.88 -7.08
C ALA A 236 -27.44 -12.97 -7.57
N LEU A 237 -27.38 -12.67 -8.88
CA LEU A 237 -26.43 -11.72 -9.44
C LEU A 237 -26.65 -10.31 -8.87
N ARG A 238 -27.92 -9.87 -8.78
CA ARG A 238 -28.25 -8.59 -8.14
C ARG A 238 -27.81 -8.53 -6.68
N ALA A 239 -27.98 -9.60 -5.92
CA ALA A 239 -27.54 -9.64 -4.53
C ALA A 239 -26.00 -9.55 -4.41
N ILE A 240 -25.26 -10.21 -5.31
CA ILE A 240 -23.80 -10.11 -5.41
C ILE A 240 -23.38 -8.67 -5.73
N ASP A 241 -24.04 -8.04 -6.71
CA ASP A 241 -23.76 -6.66 -7.09
C ASP A 241 -24.05 -5.69 -5.94
N GLN A 242 -25.18 -5.84 -5.24
CA GLN A 242 -25.52 -5.04 -4.06
C GLN A 242 -24.50 -5.20 -2.93
N ARG A 243 -24.02 -6.43 -2.69
CA ARG A 243 -22.98 -6.68 -1.69
C ARG A 243 -21.68 -5.96 -2.02
N LEU A 244 -21.26 -5.94 -3.30
CA LEU A 244 -20.08 -5.17 -3.71
C LEU A 244 -20.27 -3.68 -3.39
N HIS A 245 -21.43 -3.11 -3.71
CA HIS A 245 -21.71 -1.69 -3.42
C HIS A 245 -21.65 -1.39 -1.92
N GLN A 246 -22.22 -2.26 -1.08
CA GLN A 246 -22.15 -2.11 0.37
C GLN A 246 -20.70 -2.19 0.88
N GLU A 247 -19.94 -3.20 0.45
CA GLU A 247 -18.53 -3.33 0.84
C GLU A 247 -17.72 -2.10 0.40
N LEU A 248 -17.99 -1.54 -0.78
CA LEU A 248 -17.31 -0.33 -1.26
C LEU A 248 -17.73 0.93 -0.50
N SER A 249 -18.99 1.06 -0.09
CA SER A 249 -19.45 2.21 0.70
C SER A 249 -18.85 2.23 2.10
N ASP A 250 -18.54 1.06 2.67
CA ASP A 250 -17.97 0.94 4.01
C ASP A 250 -16.47 1.31 4.03
N ILE A 251 -15.80 1.29 2.86
CA ILE A 251 -14.38 1.66 2.72
C ILE A 251 -14.22 3.18 2.68
N THR A 252 -14.30 3.80 3.85
CA THR A 252 -14.06 5.23 4.09
C THR A 252 -12.62 5.51 4.54
N ASP A 253 -12.16 6.75 4.43
CA ASP A 253 -10.81 7.13 4.88
C ASP A 253 -10.66 6.97 6.40
N ASP A 254 -11.69 7.29 7.17
CA ASP A 254 -11.74 7.07 8.62
C ASP A 254 -11.66 5.59 8.99
N HIS A 255 -12.41 4.73 8.27
CA HIS A 255 -12.35 3.30 8.49
C HIS A 255 -10.94 2.76 8.26
N VAL A 256 -10.30 3.15 7.16
CA VAL A 256 -8.94 2.71 6.82
C VAL A 256 -7.91 3.20 7.84
N VAL A 257 -7.95 4.47 8.25
CA VAL A 257 -7.02 5.00 9.25
C VAL A 257 -7.22 4.31 10.60
N SER A 258 -8.47 4.04 10.99
CA SER A 258 -8.78 3.31 12.21
C SER A 258 -8.19 1.89 12.19
N ASP A 259 -8.39 1.15 11.10
CA ASP A 259 -7.86 -0.20 10.92
C ASP A 259 -6.32 -0.23 10.99
N LEU A 260 -5.66 0.65 10.23
CA LEU A 260 -4.19 0.79 10.23
C LEU A 260 -3.65 1.12 11.63
N ARG A 261 -4.25 2.08 12.35
CA ARG A 261 -3.83 2.45 13.70
C ARG A 261 -4.05 1.32 14.70
N ASN A 262 -5.15 0.57 14.57
CA ASN A 262 -5.39 -0.60 15.42
C ASN A 262 -4.37 -1.70 15.15
N ALA A 263 -4.00 -1.94 13.89
CA ALA A 263 -2.94 -2.87 13.54
C ALA A 263 -1.59 -2.44 14.12
N ASP A 264 -1.24 -1.16 14.03
CA ASP A 264 0.01 -0.62 14.55
C ASP A 264 0.10 -0.71 16.08
N ARG A 265 -1.00 -0.42 16.80
CA ARG A 265 -1.08 -0.62 18.26
C ARG A 265 -0.88 -2.07 18.66
N ARG A 266 -1.47 -3.02 17.93
CA ARG A 266 -1.29 -4.46 18.18
C ARG A 266 0.17 -4.90 17.98
N LYS A 267 0.89 -4.26 17.06
CA LYS A 267 2.33 -4.50 16.81
C LYS A 267 3.26 -3.75 17.78
N GLY A 268 2.72 -2.89 18.65
CA GLY A 268 3.50 -2.07 19.57
C GLY A 268 4.40 -1.06 18.85
N TYR A 269 3.96 -0.53 17.71
CA TYR A 269 4.68 0.52 16.99
C TYR A 269 4.59 1.85 17.73
N TRP A 270 5.60 2.70 17.53
CA TRP A 270 5.60 4.07 18.05
C TRP A 270 4.75 4.97 17.15
N LEU A 271 3.77 5.67 17.73
CA LEU A 271 2.73 6.40 16.98
C LEU A 271 2.58 7.87 17.38
N ASP A 272 3.41 8.38 18.30
CA ASP A 272 3.20 9.69 18.92
C ASP A 272 3.21 10.85 17.91
N GLU A 273 3.94 10.68 16.81
CA GLU A 273 4.05 11.69 15.75
C GLU A 273 3.43 11.28 14.42
N ASP A 274 2.58 10.24 14.42
CA ASP A 274 1.85 9.87 13.22
C ASP A 274 0.91 11.01 12.79
N PRO A 275 0.85 11.32 11.48
CA PRO A 275 -0.02 12.37 11.00
C PRO A 275 -1.50 12.03 11.25
N ALA A 276 -2.28 13.07 11.56
CA ALA A 276 -3.74 12.97 11.56
C ALA A 276 -4.28 12.76 10.14
N LEU A 277 -5.47 12.16 10.02
CA LEU A 277 -6.13 11.92 8.74
C LEU A 277 -6.23 13.19 7.89
N GLU A 278 -6.67 14.29 8.49
CA GLU A 278 -6.77 15.58 7.80
C GLU A 278 -5.46 16.05 7.16
N ARG A 279 -4.34 15.83 7.86
CA ARG A 279 -3.01 16.20 7.37
C ARG A 279 -2.60 15.32 6.19
N MET A 280 -2.90 14.02 6.24
CA MET A 280 -2.67 13.10 5.12
C MET A 280 -3.54 13.48 3.91
N LEU A 281 -4.83 13.76 4.11
CA LEU A 281 -5.72 14.15 3.01
C LEU A 281 -5.29 15.48 2.37
N ALA A 282 -4.86 16.45 3.17
CA ALA A 282 -4.30 17.70 2.66
C ALA A 282 -3.02 17.45 1.84
N TRP A 283 -2.15 16.54 2.29
CA TRP A 283 -0.95 16.14 1.55
C TRP A 283 -1.30 15.50 0.20
N ILE A 284 -2.27 14.57 0.15
CA ILE A 284 -2.74 13.96 -1.10
C ILE A 284 -3.22 15.02 -2.09
N ARG A 285 -4.00 16.01 -1.63
CA ARG A 285 -4.52 17.07 -2.48
C ARG A 285 -3.42 17.95 -3.06
N MET A 286 -2.32 18.14 -2.33
CA MET A 286 -1.18 18.95 -2.78
C MET A 286 -0.33 18.23 -3.83
N GLN A 287 -0.36 16.90 -3.87
CA GLN A 287 0.44 16.08 -4.79
C GLN A 287 -0.24 15.78 -6.14
N ARG A 288 -1.52 16.14 -6.30
CA ARG A 288 -2.30 15.96 -7.54
C ARG A 288 -2.27 17.23 -8.38
#